data_AF-A0A3D8P7Z0-F1
#
_entry.id   AF-A0A3D8P7Z0-F1
#
_cell.length_a   1.000
_cell.length_b   1.000
_cell.length_c   1.000
_cell.angle_alpha   90.00
_cell.angle_beta   90.00
_cell.angle_gamma   90.00
#
_symmetry.space_group_name_H-M   'P 1'
#
loop_
_entity.id
_entity.type
_entity.pdbx_description
1 polymer ?
#
loop_
_entity_poly.entity_id
_entity_poly.type
_entity_poly.pdbx_seq_one_letter_code
_entity_poly.pdbx_strand_id
1 'polypeptide(L)'
;MLDLPAGAILKGKGKLRLETVVEMRSLADEIEAYLRQLLAQSPTGQVVVRRSALASKFGCTPAQINYVLSTRFTAWHGFCVESRRGGGGFLRISRLCPPDYRELLRKLWQTLGGSIGEVEALNFLARLQEEGILSNREVRLMRHVLTHGLVELPPIWRSRLRASLLRALIGAALGGQD
;
A
#
# COMPACT_ATOMS: atom_id res chain seq x y z
N MET A 1 -18.21 19.14 -16.17
CA MET A 1 -17.60 20.48 -16.01
C MET A 1 -16.72 20.37 -14.77
N LEU A 2 -15.46 19.94 -14.97
CA LEU A 2 -14.48 19.73 -13.91
C LEU A 2 -13.63 20.99 -13.78
N ASP A 3 -13.47 21.43 -12.54
CA ASP A 3 -12.77 22.65 -12.14
C ASP A 3 -11.31 22.68 -12.60
N LEU A 4 -10.95 23.80 -13.22
CA LEU A 4 -9.58 24.23 -13.49
C LEU A 4 -8.96 24.80 -12.20
N PRO A 5 -7.71 24.45 -11.83
CA PRO A 5 -7.01 25.19 -10.81
C PRO A 5 -6.57 26.56 -11.37
N ALA A 6 -6.96 27.60 -10.66
CA ALA A 6 -6.55 28.98 -10.89
C ALA A 6 -5.06 29.17 -10.59
N GLY A 7 -4.32 29.82 -11.49
CA GLY A 7 -2.98 30.31 -11.20
C GLY A 7 -2.06 30.46 -12.42
N ALA A 8 -2.36 31.37 -13.35
CA ALA A 8 -1.36 31.88 -14.30
C ALA A 8 -1.66 33.34 -14.65
N ILE A 9 -0.89 34.27 -14.05
CA ILE A 9 -0.82 35.66 -14.51
C ILE A 9 0.15 35.68 -15.69
N LEU A 10 -0.38 36.03 -16.87
CA LEU A 10 0.34 36.19 -18.14
C LEU A 10 1.18 37.48 -18.14
N LYS A 11 2.49 37.36 -18.38
CA LYS A 11 3.28 38.43 -19.00
C LYS A 11 4.47 37.86 -19.77
N GLY A 12 4.54 38.20 -21.06
CA GLY A 12 5.79 38.16 -21.83
C GLY A 12 5.89 37.07 -22.89
N LYS A 13 6.03 37.50 -24.15
CA LYS A 13 6.23 36.69 -25.35
C LYS A 13 7.40 35.71 -25.19
N GLY A 14 7.15 34.42 -25.36
CA GLY A 14 8.19 33.39 -25.40
C GLY A 14 7.58 32.00 -25.60
N LYS A 15 7.64 31.51 -26.84
CA LYS A 15 7.65 30.09 -27.27
C LYS A 15 7.27 29.08 -26.17
N LEU A 16 6.03 28.56 -26.19
CA LEU A 16 5.63 27.40 -25.39
C LEU A 16 6.48 26.20 -25.81
N ARG A 17 7.53 25.92 -25.02
CA ARG A 17 8.17 24.62 -25.00
C ARG A 17 7.31 23.76 -24.08
N LEU A 18 6.68 22.71 -24.62
CA LEU A 18 6.11 21.64 -23.82
C LEU A 18 7.30 20.98 -23.10
N GLU A 19 7.64 21.46 -21.92
CA GLU A 19 8.52 20.76 -21.02
C GLU A 19 7.70 19.59 -20.47
N THR A 20 7.90 18.43 -21.09
CA THR A 20 7.50 17.14 -20.54
C THR A 20 7.89 17.14 -19.06
N VAL A 21 6.90 17.05 -18.18
CA VAL A 21 7.14 16.78 -16.76
C VAL A 21 7.69 15.36 -16.70
N VAL A 22 9.01 15.24 -16.84
CA VAL A 22 9.72 14.00 -16.58
C VAL A 22 9.68 13.85 -15.07
N GLU A 23 8.73 13.06 -14.55
CA GLU A 23 8.77 12.63 -13.17
C GLU A 23 10.18 12.07 -12.91
N MET A 24 10.94 12.76 -12.07
CA MET A 24 12.25 12.27 -11.63
C MET A 24 11.98 11.02 -10.80
N ARG A 25 12.11 9.86 -11.43
CA ARG A 25 12.02 8.57 -10.73
C ARG A 25 13.14 8.52 -9.71
N SER A 26 12.79 8.29 -8.46
CA SER A 26 13.80 8.11 -7.44
C SER A 26 14.51 6.78 -7.66
N LEU A 27 15.74 6.66 -7.17
CA LEU A 27 16.48 5.39 -7.19
C LEU A 27 15.68 4.24 -6.57
N ALA A 28 14.87 4.52 -5.55
CA ALA A 28 13.98 3.53 -4.94
C ALA A 28 12.91 3.04 -5.93
N ASP A 29 12.31 3.95 -6.71
CA ASP A 29 11.28 3.62 -7.70
C ASP A 29 11.88 2.83 -8.88
N GLU A 30 13.12 3.12 -9.26
CA GLU A 30 13.83 2.34 -10.29
C GLU A 30 14.11 0.90 -9.83
N ILE A 31 14.59 0.72 -8.60
CA ILE A 31 14.83 -0.61 -8.01
C ILE A 31 13.50 -1.37 -7.89
N GLU A 32 12.43 -0.70 -7.45
CA GLU A 32 11.10 -1.31 -7.36
C GLU A 32 10.59 -1.77 -8.72
N ALA A 33 10.62 -0.89 -9.73
CA ALA A 33 10.15 -1.21 -11.07
C ALA A 33 10.89 -2.42 -11.65
N TYR A 34 12.20 -2.47 -11.45
CA TYR A 34 13.03 -3.60 -11.88
C TYR A 34 12.64 -4.91 -11.19
N LEU A 35 12.50 -4.91 -9.87
CA LEU A 35 12.11 -6.11 -9.12
C LEU A 35 10.70 -6.58 -9.47
N ARG A 36 9.75 -5.65 -9.69
CA ARG A 36 8.40 -5.98 -10.17
C ARG A 36 8.42 -6.61 -11.56
N GLN A 37 9.26 -6.13 -12.46
CA GLN A 37 9.44 -6.71 -13.79
C GLN A 37 10.00 -8.13 -13.71
N LEU A 38 11.03 -8.36 -12.89
CA LEU A 38 11.57 -9.71 -12.66
C LEU A 38 10.50 -10.66 -12.12
N LEU A 39 9.69 -10.20 -11.15
CA LEU A 39 8.59 -10.97 -10.60
C LEU A 39 7.48 -11.25 -11.62
N ALA A 40 7.21 -10.32 -12.54
CA ALA A 40 6.21 -10.50 -13.59
C ALA A 40 6.64 -11.53 -14.64
N GLN A 41 7.94 -11.62 -14.89
CA GLN A 41 8.54 -12.60 -15.80
C GLN A 41 8.73 -13.98 -15.16
N SER A 42 8.59 -14.08 -13.83
CA SER A 42 8.73 -15.34 -13.11
C SER A 42 7.41 -16.13 -13.14
N PRO A 43 7.38 -17.33 -13.75
CA PRO A 43 6.18 -18.16 -13.81
C PRO A 43 5.74 -18.68 -12.44
N THR A 44 6.66 -18.73 -11.47
CA THR A 44 6.37 -19.13 -10.08
C THR A 44 5.99 -17.94 -9.19
N GLY A 45 6.04 -16.71 -9.71
CA GLY A 45 5.82 -15.49 -8.92
C GLY A 45 6.91 -15.22 -7.88
N GLN A 46 8.06 -15.89 -7.97
CA GLN A 46 9.19 -15.76 -7.05
C GLN A 46 10.48 -15.40 -7.78
N VAL A 47 11.31 -14.59 -7.15
CA VAL A 47 12.66 -14.26 -7.63
C VAL A 47 13.67 -14.38 -6.51
N VAL A 48 14.86 -14.89 -6.84
CA VAL A 48 15.98 -14.98 -5.92
C VAL A 48 17.11 -14.09 -6.43
N VAL A 49 17.53 -13.14 -5.62
CA VAL A 49 18.50 -12.10 -5.97
C VAL A 49 19.54 -11.97 -4.86
N ARG A 50 20.74 -11.49 -5.21
CA ARG A 50 21.76 -11.15 -4.21
C ARG A 50 21.70 -9.65 -3.92
N ARG A 51 21.69 -9.28 -2.64
CA ARG A 51 21.68 -7.87 -2.20
C ARG A 51 22.88 -7.10 -2.77
N SER A 52 24.06 -7.69 -2.74
CA SER A 52 25.28 -7.10 -3.30
C SER A 52 25.18 -6.91 -4.81
N ALA A 53 24.62 -7.87 -5.55
CA ALA A 53 24.47 -7.76 -7.00
C ALA A 53 23.48 -6.64 -7.38
N LEU A 54 22.37 -6.50 -6.65
CA LEU A 54 21.45 -5.37 -6.85
C LEU A 54 22.13 -4.04 -6.53
N ALA A 55 22.82 -3.94 -5.40
CA ALA A 55 23.58 -2.75 -5.01
C ALA A 55 24.59 -2.34 -6.09
N SER A 56 25.39 -3.28 -6.61
CA SER A 56 26.32 -3.02 -7.71
C SER A 56 25.61 -2.62 -9.01
N LYS A 57 24.49 -3.25 -9.36
CA LYS A 57 23.72 -2.93 -10.58
C LYS A 57 23.20 -1.49 -10.57
N PHE A 58 22.70 -1.04 -9.43
CA PHE A 58 22.12 0.30 -9.26
C PHE A 58 23.12 1.34 -8.71
N GLY A 59 24.41 0.97 -8.57
CA GLY A 59 25.44 1.86 -8.05
C GLY A 59 25.17 2.38 -6.64
N CYS A 60 24.46 1.61 -5.81
CA CYS A 60 23.97 2.04 -4.50
C CYS A 60 24.50 1.16 -3.35
N THR A 61 24.26 1.58 -2.12
CA THR A 61 24.65 0.78 -0.94
C THR A 61 23.68 -0.39 -0.71
N PRO A 62 24.12 -1.48 -0.05
CA PRO A 62 23.22 -2.57 0.37
C PRO A 62 22.06 -2.11 1.28
N ALA A 63 22.26 -1.03 2.03
CA ALA A 63 21.22 -0.45 2.88
C ALA A 63 20.05 0.12 2.06
N GLN A 64 20.32 0.70 0.89
CA GLN A 64 19.29 1.19 -0.03
C GLN A 64 18.39 0.05 -0.52
N ILE A 65 18.98 -1.11 -0.84
CA ILE A 65 18.21 -2.31 -1.23
C ILE A 65 17.29 -2.76 -0.09
N ASN A 66 17.79 -2.76 1.15
CA ASN A 66 16.97 -3.10 2.31
C ASN A 66 15.82 -2.12 2.50
N TYR A 67 16.09 -0.81 2.37
CA TYR A 67 15.06 0.23 2.49
C TYR A 67 13.92 0.02 1.48
N VAL A 68 14.25 -0.25 0.21
CA VAL A 68 13.25 -0.53 -0.83
C VAL A 68 12.43 -1.78 -0.49
N LEU A 69 13.08 -2.86 -0.05
CA LEU A 69 12.38 -4.09 0.30
C LEU A 69 11.47 -3.92 1.51
N SER A 70 11.93 -3.22 2.55
CA SER A 70 11.15 -3.01 3.78
C SER A 70 9.98 -2.04 3.60
N THR A 71 9.97 -1.22 2.54
CA THR A 71 8.92 -0.21 2.31
C THR A 71 7.99 -0.54 1.16
N ARG A 72 8.46 -1.24 0.11
CA ARG A 72 7.69 -1.50 -1.13
C ARG A 72 7.36 -2.98 -1.36
N PHE A 73 8.09 -3.90 -0.73
CA PHE A 73 7.91 -5.36 -0.87
C PHE A 73 7.51 -5.97 0.48
N THR A 74 6.48 -5.41 1.10
CA THR A 74 5.92 -5.87 2.37
C THR A 74 4.78 -6.88 2.13
N ALA A 75 4.39 -7.60 3.19
CA ALA A 75 3.24 -8.49 3.15
C ALA A 75 1.95 -7.74 2.77
N TRP A 76 1.84 -6.48 3.17
CA TRP A 76 0.71 -5.61 2.84
C TRP A 76 0.62 -5.28 1.36
N HIS A 77 1.78 -5.04 0.72
CA HIS A 77 1.88 -4.84 -0.73
C HIS A 77 1.79 -6.16 -1.52
N GLY A 78 1.50 -7.29 -0.85
CA GLY A 78 1.35 -8.60 -1.47
C GLY A 78 2.67 -9.32 -1.73
N PHE A 79 3.71 -9.06 -0.94
CA PHE A 79 5.02 -9.70 -1.11
C PHE A 79 5.55 -10.32 0.19
N CYS A 80 6.22 -11.46 0.08
CA CYS A 80 7.04 -12.03 1.14
C CYS A 80 8.51 -11.90 0.78
N VAL A 81 9.34 -11.41 1.70
CA VAL A 81 10.78 -11.27 1.52
C VAL A 81 11.53 -12.09 2.57
N GLU A 82 12.26 -13.10 2.12
CA GLU A 82 13.14 -13.92 2.95
C GLU A 82 14.60 -13.55 2.70
N SER A 83 15.40 -13.45 3.75
CA SER A 83 16.83 -13.13 3.65
C SER A 83 17.66 -14.21 4.33
N ARG A 84 18.65 -14.75 3.64
CA ARG A 84 19.69 -15.64 4.21
C ARG A 84 21.03 -14.90 4.30
N ARG A 85 21.69 -14.94 5.47
CA ARG A 85 23.04 -14.36 5.69
C ARG A 85 24.13 -15.43 5.48
N GLY A 86 25.37 -15.00 5.19
CA GLY A 86 26.54 -15.88 4.94
C GLY A 86 27.14 -15.73 3.53
N GLY A 87 28.22 -16.47 3.22
CA GLY A 87 28.97 -16.37 1.95
C GLY A 87 28.17 -16.66 0.67
N GLY A 88 26.99 -17.27 0.79
CA GLY A 88 26.01 -17.49 -0.29
C GLY A 88 24.66 -16.81 -0.05
N GLY A 89 24.64 -15.74 0.74
CA GLY A 89 23.40 -15.05 1.13
C GLY A 89 22.57 -14.57 -0.06
N PHE A 90 21.26 -14.67 0.07
CA PHE A 90 20.30 -14.27 -0.96
C PHE A 90 19.07 -13.61 -0.32
N LEU A 91 18.35 -12.89 -1.16
CA LEU A 91 17.01 -12.38 -0.93
C LEU A 91 16.07 -13.17 -1.84
N ARG A 92 15.03 -13.76 -1.27
CA ARG A 92 13.93 -14.36 -2.01
C ARG A 92 12.73 -13.45 -1.86
N ILE A 93 12.20 -12.99 -2.98
CA ILE A 93 11.02 -12.13 -3.03
C ILE A 93 9.94 -12.95 -3.72
N SER A 94 8.80 -13.11 -3.07
CA SER A 94 7.68 -13.89 -3.55
C SER A 94 6.43 -13.02 -3.59
N ARG A 95 5.65 -13.07 -4.68
CA ARG A 95 4.27 -12.57 -4.65
C ARG A 95 3.47 -13.48 -3.72
N LEU A 96 2.79 -12.88 -2.76
CA LEU A 96 1.78 -13.56 -1.97
C LEU A 96 0.61 -13.86 -2.89
N CYS A 97 0.15 -15.10 -2.88
CA CYS A 97 -1.05 -15.46 -3.62
C CYS A 97 -2.27 -14.80 -2.93
N PRO A 98 -3.36 -14.52 -3.66
CA PRO A 98 -4.61 -14.03 -3.08
C PRO A 98 -5.07 -14.74 -1.77
N PRO A 99 -4.90 -16.07 -1.60
CA PRO A 99 -5.20 -16.73 -0.32
C PRO A 99 -4.36 -16.27 0.87
N ASP A 100 -3.10 -15.84 0.69
CA ASP A 100 -2.22 -15.39 1.78
C ASP A 100 -2.61 -13.99 2.28
N TYR A 101 -3.08 -13.13 1.36
CA TYR A 101 -3.61 -11.81 1.70
C TYR A 101 -4.93 -11.91 2.48
N ARG A 102 -5.79 -12.87 2.12
CA ARG A 102 -6.99 -13.21 2.87
C ARG A 102 -6.65 -13.70 4.28
N GLU A 103 -5.54 -14.43 4.46
CA GLU A 103 -5.07 -14.88 5.78
C GLU A 103 -4.53 -13.72 6.63
N LEU A 104 -3.79 -12.77 6.02
CA LEU A 104 -3.35 -11.54 6.69
C LEU A 104 -4.53 -10.71 7.19
N LEU A 105 -5.53 -10.50 6.33
CA LEU A 105 -6.78 -9.85 6.69
C LEU A 105 -7.53 -10.61 7.77
N ARG A 106 -7.63 -11.94 7.66
CA ARG A 106 -8.28 -12.81 8.66
C ARG A 106 -7.62 -12.67 10.03
N LYS A 107 -6.29 -12.58 10.11
CA LYS A 107 -5.56 -12.33 11.36
C LYS A 107 -5.84 -10.95 11.96
N LEU A 108 -5.91 -9.91 11.12
CA LEU A 108 -6.34 -8.57 11.54
C LEU A 108 -7.82 -8.56 11.99
N TRP A 109 -8.65 -9.36 11.32
CA TRP A 109 -10.07 -9.59 11.65
C TRP A 109 -10.26 -10.20 13.04
N GLN A 110 -9.40 -11.15 13.42
CA GLN A 110 -9.43 -11.78 14.74
C GLN A 110 -8.96 -10.83 15.85
N THR A 111 -8.12 -9.84 15.52
CA THR A 111 -7.63 -8.85 16.49
C THR A 111 -8.65 -7.73 16.77
N LEU A 112 -9.58 -7.45 15.84
CA LEU A 112 -10.56 -6.36 15.97
C LEU A 112 -11.74 -6.66 16.92
N GLY A 113 -11.87 -7.88 17.45
CA GLY A 113 -12.84 -8.22 18.50
C GLY A 113 -14.33 -7.94 18.17
N GLY A 114 -15.15 -7.89 19.23
CA GLY A 114 -16.60 -7.63 19.14
C GLY A 114 -16.98 -6.14 19.16
N SER A 115 -16.05 -5.26 19.51
CA SER A 115 -16.26 -3.82 19.63
C SER A 115 -14.97 -3.07 19.32
N ILE A 116 -15.08 -1.93 18.67
CA ILE A 116 -13.94 -1.06 18.38
C ILE A 116 -14.29 0.41 18.61
N GLY A 117 -13.38 1.12 19.29
CA GLY A 117 -13.45 2.55 19.45
C GLY A 117 -13.28 3.29 18.13
N GLU A 118 -13.66 4.57 18.10
CA GLU A 118 -13.53 5.38 16.89
C GLU A 118 -12.08 5.53 16.45
N VAL A 119 -11.21 5.97 17.37
CA VAL A 119 -9.79 6.20 17.12
C VAL A 119 -9.10 4.94 16.58
N GLU A 120 -9.39 3.78 17.18
CA GLU A 120 -8.85 2.49 16.76
C GLU A 120 -9.28 2.12 15.34
N ALA A 121 -10.55 2.32 15.00
CA ALA A 121 -11.07 2.07 13.65
C ALA A 121 -10.46 3.01 12.62
N LEU A 122 -10.25 4.28 12.98
CA LEU A 122 -9.63 5.27 12.08
C LEU A 122 -8.15 4.98 11.85
N ASN A 123 -7.42 4.60 12.90
CA ASN A 123 -6.02 4.18 12.79
C ASN A 123 -5.90 2.91 11.93
N PHE A 124 -6.84 1.99 12.05
CA PHE A 124 -6.90 0.80 11.21
C PHE A 124 -7.10 1.17 9.74
N LEU A 125 -8.06 2.03 9.41
CA LEU A 125 -8.27 2.51 8.04
C LEU A 125 -7.08 3.30 7.50
N ALA A 126 -6.41 4.11 8.32
CA ALA A 126 -5.22 4.86 7.93
C ALA A 126 -4.08 3.91 7.55
N ARG A 127 -3.85 2.84 8.32
CA ARG A 127 -2.87 1.81 7.96
C ARG A 127 -3.20 1.12 6.64
N LEU A 128 -4.46 0.76 6.41
CA LEU A 128 -4.87 0.19 5.11
C LEU A 128 -4.67 1.17 3.95
N GLN A 129 -4.83 2.47 4.20
CA GLN A 129 -4.58 3.51 3.21
C GLN A 129 -3.09 3.67 2.91
N GLU A 130 -2.26 3.75 3.95
CA GLU A 130 -0.80 3.87 3.87
C GLU A 130 -0.16 2.71 3.11
N GLU A 131 -0.69 1.51 3.32
CA GLU A 131 -0.25 0.29 2.64
C GLU A 131 -0.89 0.09 1.25
N GLY A 132 -1.67 1.07 0.76
CA GLY A 132 -2.27 1.04 -0.58
C GLY A 132 -3.38 0.00 -0.77
N ILE A 133 -3.88 -0.60 0.31
CA ILE A 133 -4.97 -1.59 0.28
C ILE A 133 -6.30 -0.93 -0.02
N LEU A 134 -6.52 0.25 0.59
CA LEU A 134 -7.68 1.08 0.31
C LEU A 134 -7.21 2.37 -0.33
N SER A 135 -7.92 2.79 -1.37
CA SER A 135 -7.74 4.09 -1.99
C SER A 135 -8.12 5.22 -1.02
N ASN A 136 -7.59 6.41 -1.29
CA ASN A 136 -7.98 7.64 -0.58
C ASN A 136 -9.51 7.86 -0.60
N ARG A 137 -10.19 7.45 -1.68
CA ARG A 137 -11.64 7.59 -1.80
C ARG A 137 -12.37 6.64 -0.86
N GLU A 138 -11.98 5.37 -0.83
CA GLU A 138 -12.60 4.35 0.03
C GLU A 138 -12.41 4.71 1.51
N VAL A 139 -11.19 5.08 1.90
CA VAL A 139 -10.92 5.44 3.30
C VAL A 139 -11.71 6.67 3.73
N ARG A 140 -11.85 7.69 2.87
CA ARG A 140 -12.70 8.86 3.17
C ARG A 140 -14.16 8.47 3.38
N LEU A 141 -14.72 7.62 2.51
CA LEU A 141 -16.10 7.15 2.63
C LEU A 141 -16.30 6.35 3.92
N MET A 142 -15.43 5.36 4.16
CA MET A 142 -15.51 4.50 5.34
C MET A 142 -15.36 5.31 6.63
N ARG A 143 -14.41 6.25 6.67
CA ARG A 143 -14.23 7.16 7.81
C ARG A 143 -15.51 7.93 8.13
N HIS A 144 -16.15 8.52 7.12
CA HIS A 144 -17.36 9.29 7.32
C HIS A 144 -18.51 8.44 7.90
N VAL A 145 -18.67 7.20 7.43
CA VAL A 145 -19.67 6.26 7.95
C VAL A 145 -19.38 5.87 9.40
N LEU A 146 -18.13 5.61 9.76
CA LEU A 146 -17.75 5.12 11.09
C LEU A 146 -17.67 6.22 12.17
N THR A 147 -17.62 7.49 11.78
CA THR A 147 -17.68 8.65 12.69
C THR A 147 -19.08 9.25 12.75
N HIS A 148 -19.60 9.74 11.62
CA HIS A 148 -20.84 10.51 11.57
C HIS A 148 -22.08 9.63 11.47
N GLY A 149 -21.98 8.46 10.81
CA GLY A 149 -23.11 7.54 10.64
C GLY A 149 -23.61 6.89 11.94
N LEU A 150 -22.88 7.06 13.05
CA LEU A 150 -23.19 6.44 14.35
C LEU A 150 -23.56 7.46 15.44
N VAL A 151 -23.60 8.75 15.13
CA VAL A 151 -23.82 9.83 16.13
C VAL A 151 -25.20 9.74 16.77
N GLU A 152 -26.23 9.45 15.99
CA GLU A 152 -27.62 9.35 16.48
C GLU A 152 -27.86 8.11 17.38
N LEU A 153 -26.90 7.19 17.45
CA LEU A 153 -27.03 5.98 18.25
C LEU A 153 -26.57 6.21 19.70
N PRO A 154 -27.16 5.52 20.68
CA PRO A 154 -26.67 5.56 22.06
C PRO A 154 -25.21 5.06 22.15
N PRO A 155 -24.34 5.70 22.97
CA PRO A 155 -22.91 5.38 23.05
C PRO A 155 -22.60 3.89 23.28
N ILE A 156 -23.44 3.19 24.05
CA ILE A 156 -23.29 1.76 24.36
C ILE A 156 -23.28 0.88 23.12
N TRP A 157 -23.96 1.28 22.04
CA TRP A 157 -24.04 0.50 20.80
C TRP A 157 -22.98 0.88 19.77
N ARG A 158 -22.43 2.09 19.85
CA ARG A 158 -21.55 2.67 18.81
C ARG A 158 -20.35 1.79 18.54
N SER A 159 -19.63 1.33 19.56
CA SER A 159 -18.40 0.55 19.37
C SER A 159 -18.65 -0.83 18.75
N ARG A 160 -19.76 -1.48 19.11
CA ARG A 160 -20.16 -2.78 18.54
C ARG A 160 -20.63 -2.67 17.10
N LEU A 161 -21.45 -1.65 16.81
CA LEU A 161 -21.92 -1.38 15.45
C LEU A 161 -20.78 -0.89 14.55
N ARG A 162 -19.85 -0.08 15.07
CA ARG A 162 -18.63 0.31 14.35
C ARG A 162 -17.83 -0.91 13.93
N ALA A 163 -17.63 -1.88 14.83
CA ALA A 163 -16.93 -3.13 14.49
C ALA A 163 -17.69 -3.90 13.39
N SER A 164 -19.02 -3.96 13.46
CA SER A 164 -19.85 -4.63 12.44
C SER A 164 -19.78 -3.93 11.07
N LEU A 165 -19.90 -2.61 11.04
CA LEU A 165 -19.83 -1.83 9.79
C LEU A 165 -18.44 -1.86 9.20
N LEU A 166 -17.40 -1.73 10.02
CA LEU A 166 -16.02 -1.84 9.57
C LEU A 166 -15.79 -3.19 8.90
N ARG A 167 -16.29 -4.30 9.47
CA ARG A 167 -16.25 -5.63 8.84
C ARG A 167 -16.97 -5.67 7.49
N ALA A 168 -18.17 -5.12 7.40
CA ALA A 168 -18.93 -5.09 6.15
C ALA A 168 -18.25 -4.25 5.07
N LEU A 169 -17.73 -3.08 5.43
CA LEU A 169 -17.05 -2.15 4.54
C LEU A 169 -15.73 -2.73 4.00
N ILE A 170 -14.90 -3.30 4.88
CA ILE A 170 -13.67 -3.97 4.46
C ILE A 170 -14.02 -5.20 3.62
N GLY A 171 -15.03 -5.97 4.03
CA GLY A 171 -15.53 -7.11 3.25
C GLY A 171 -15.98 -6.70 1.86
N ALA A 172 -16.67 -5.57 1.70
CA ALA A 172 -17.09 -5.07 0.39
C ALA A 172 -15.93 -4.54 -0.45
N ALA A 173 -14.99 -3.80 0.16
CA ALA A 173 -13.83 -3.28 -0.56
C ALA A 173 -12.85 -4.38 -1.00
N LEU A 174 -12.76 -5.48 -0.24
CA LEU A 174 -11.84 -6.58 -0.50
C LEU A 174 -12.51 -7.81 -1.12
N GLY A 175 -13.84 -7.89 -1.08
CA GLY A 175 -14.68 -8.99 -1.55
C GLY A 175 -15.37 -8.76 -2.88
N GLY A 176 -14.92 -7.77 -3.67
CA GLY A 176 -15.33 -7.57 -5.05
C GLY A 176 -14.53 -8.41 -6.06
N GLN A 177 -14.34 -9.70 -5.80
CA GLN A 177 -14.11 -10.74 -6.81
C GLN A 177 -14.72 -12.02 -6.24
N ASP A 178 -15.83 -12.42 -6.87
CA ASP A 178 -16.75 -13.53 -6.55
C ASP A 178 -16.18 -14.70 -5.72
#